data_AF-A0A355CEJ4-F1
#
_entry.id   AF-A0A355CEJ4-F1
#
_cell.length_a   1.000
_cell.length_b   1.000
_cell.length_c   1.000
_cell.angle_alpha   90.00
_cell.angle_beta   90.00
_cell.angle_gamma   90.00
#
_symmetry.space_group_name_H-M   'P 1'
#
loop_
_entity.id
_entity.type
_entity.pdbx_description
1 polymer ?
#
loop_
_entity_poly.entity_id
_entity_poly.type
_entity_poly.pdbx_seq_one_letter_code
_entity_poly.pdbx_strand_id
1 'polypeptide(L)'
;MQLIILVVAIEILAMPLYDYFCSSNNQQLEVSHSMNLEVLTWGQLCDLAKCDPGDTPADATVRRLLSAPRLMKPTSDTEYKNQGFSKYVKRDEGVYENVTAKDGESRIVNRDGQPLKD
;
A
#
# COMPACT_ATOMS: atom_id res chain seq x y z
N MET A 1 -26.77 -11.08 -20.15
CA MET A 1 -25.64 -10.44 -20.85
C MET A 1 -25.06 -9.27 -20.05
N GLN A 2 -25.85 -8.23 -19.73
CA GLN A 2 -25.38 -7.09 -18.92
C GLN A 2 -24.81 -7.48 -17.55
N LEU A 3 -25.47 -8.39 -16.82
CA LEU A 3 -24.99 -8.87 -15.52
C LEU A 3 -23.64 -9.59 -15.59
N ILE A 4 -23.42 -10.39 -16.64
CA ILE A 4 -22.17 -11.15 -16.83
C ILE A 4 -21.02 -10.20 -17.15
N ILE A 5 -21.26 -9.20 -18.00
CA ILE A 5 -20.26 -8.17 -18.33
C ILE A 5 -19.89 -7.37 -17.07
N LEU A 6 -20.87 -7.04 -16.21
CA LEU A 6 -20.62 -6.30 -14.98
C LEU A 6 -19.81 -7.10 -13.96
N VAL A 7 -20.11 -8.39 -13.78
CA VAL A 7 -19.36 -9.28 -12.87
C VAL A 7 -17.91 -9.45 -13.34
N VAL A 8 -17.70 -9.71 -14.64
CA VAL A 8 -16.35 -9.85 -15.21
C VAL A 8 -15.57 -8.53 -15.10
N ALA A 9 -16.21 -7.38 -15.31
CA ALA A 9 -15.54 -6.09 -15.14
C ALA A 9 -15.13 -5.82 -13.68
N ILE A 10 -15.94 -6.22 -12.70
CA ILE A 10 -15.61 -6.10 -11.27
C ILE A 10 -14.48 -7.05 -10.90
N GLU A 11 -14.48 -8.29 -11.40
CA GLU A 11 -13.38 -9.23 -11.19
C GLU A 11 -12.06 -8.70 -11.78
N ILE A 12 -12.10 -8.10 -12.99
CA ILE A 12 -10.93 -7.47 -13.62
C ILE A 12 -10.44 -6.26 -12.81
N LEU A 13 -11.34 -5.40 -12.33
CA LEU A 13 -10.98 -4.22 -11.53
C LEU A 13 -10.50 -4.57 -10.12
N ALA A 14 -10.82 -5.77 -9.62
CA ALA A 14 -10.37 -6.30 -8.35
C ALA A 14 -9.15 -7.24 -8.46
N MET A 15 -8.62 -7.48 -9.67
CA MET A 15 -7.45 -8.36 -9.83
C MET A 15 -6.19 -7.69 -9.24
N PRO A 16 -5.50 -8.35 -8.30
CA PRO A 16 -4.28 -7.81 -7.73
C PRO A 16 -3.17 -7.69 -8.77
N LEU A 17 -2.31 -6.70 -8.56
CA LEU A 17 -1.06 -6.53 -9.32
C LEU A 17 0.07 -7.27 -8.62
N TYR A 18 0.90 -7.93 -9.41
CA TYR A 18 2.08 -8.64 -8.95
C TYR A 18 3.28 -8.30 -9.81
N ASP A 19 4.38 -7.99 -9.16
CA ASP A 19 5.70 -7.89 -9.77
C ASP A 19 6.35 -9.27 -9.89
N TYR A 20 6.99 -9.53 -11.02
CA TYR A 20 7.82 -10.71 -11.25
C TYR A 20 9.18 -10.32 -11.79
N PHE A 21 10.20 -11.10 -11.43
CA PHE A 21 11.57 -10.92 -11.89
C PHE A 21 12.05 -12.16 -12.64
N CYS A 22 12.71 -11.94 -13.77
CA CYS A 22 13.42 -12.96 -14.55
C CYS A 22 14.93 -12.79 -14.36
N SER A 23 15.60 -13.83 -13.84
CA SER A 23 17.06 -13.79 -13.62
C SER A 23 17.87 -13.87 -14.91
N SER A 24 17.30 -14.43 -15.98
CA SER A 24 18.01 -14.66 -17.25
C SER A 24 18.23 -13.38 -18.05
N ASN A 25 17.34 -12.38 -17.92
CA ASN A 25 17.43 -11.11 -18.62
C ASN A 25 17.50 -9.90 -17.67
N ASN A 26 17.44 -10.13 -16.35
CA ASN A 26 17.44 -9.11 -15.31
C ASN A 26 16.29 -8.08 -15.44
N GLN A 27 15.15 -8.50 -15.98
CA GLN A 27 13.96 -7.66 -16.14
C GLN A 27 12.91 -7.96 -15.07
N GLN A 28 12.10 -6.94 -14.78
CA GLN A 28 10.92 -7.02 -13.93
C GLN A 28 9.69 -6.59 -14.72
N LEU A 29 8.59 -7.33 -14.57
CA LEU A 29 7.28 -6.99 -15.15
C LEU A 29 6.20 -7.02 -14.08
N GLU A 30 5.30 -6.05 -14.13
CA GLU A 30 4.07 -6.01 -13.33
C GLU A 30 2.92 -6.58 -14.15
N VAL A 31 2.18 -7.52 -13.58
CA VAL A 31 1.02 -8.17 -14.22
C VAL A 31 -0.16 -8.26 -13.28
N SER A 32 -1.37 -8.19 -13.83
CA SER A 32 -2.62 -8.37 -13.08
C SER A 32 -3.18 -9.77 -13.32
N HIS A 33 -3.35 -10.56 -12.26
CA HIS A 33 -3.94 -11.90 -12.35
C HIS A 33 -4.49 -12.39 -11.00
N SER A 34 -5.30 -13.44 -11.03
CA SER A 34 -5.79 -14.10 -9.81
C SER A 34 -4.66 -14.66 -8.95
N MET A 35 -4.76 -14.56 -7.62
CA MET A 35 -3.75 -15.07 -6.68
C MET A 35 -3.47 -16.58 -6.85
N ASN A 36 -4.47 -17.36 -7.30
CA ASN A 36 -4.37 -18.80 -7.52
C ASN A 36 -3.62 -19.19 -8.80
N LEU A 37 -3.30 -18.22 -9.67
CA LEU A 37 -2.49 -18.47 -10.85
C LEU A 37 -1.01 -18.48 -10.47
N GLU A 38 -0.34 -19.58 -10.78
CA GLU A 38 1.11 -19.71 -10.67
C GLU A 38 1.77 -19.33 -12.00
N VAL A 39 2.70 -18.37 -11.93
CA VAL A 39 3.52 -17.92 -13.07
C VAL A 39 4.95 -18.29 -12.75
N LEU A 40 5.49 -19.25 -13.51
CA LEU A 40 6.80 -19.87 -13.24
C LEU A 40 7.82 -19.58 -14.34
N THR A 41 7.36 -19.25 -15.55
CA THR A 41 8.23 -19.02 -16.71
C THR A 41 8.06 -17.65 -17.35
N TRP A 42 9.10 -17.21 -18.07
CA TRP A 42 9.11 -15.94 -18.79
C TRP A 42 8.01 -15.85 -19.85
N GLY A 43 7.77 -16.93 -20.59
CA GLY A 43 6.69 -16.98 -21.59
C GLY A 43 5.32 -16.74 -20.97
N GLN A 44 5.01 -17.42 -19.85
CA GLN A 44 3.75 -17.21 -19.11
C GLN A 44 3.61 -15.76 -18.63
N LEU A 45 4.70 -15.15 -18.17
CA LEU A 45 4.72 -13.77 -17.73
C LEU A 45 4.49 -12.79 -18.89
N CYS A 46 5.14 -13.02 -20.03
CA CYS A 46 4.97 -12.23 -21.25
C CYS A 46 3.54 -12.31 -21.81
N ASP A 47 2.92 -13.49 -21.78
CA ASP A 47 1.53 -13.68 -22.18
C ASP A 47 0.57 -12.83 -21.32
N LEU A 48 0.79 -12.81 -20.00
CA LEU A 48 0.03 -11.97 -19.07
C LEU A 48 0.29 -10.48 -19.28
N ALA A 49 1.54 -10.10 -19.51
CA ALA A 49 1.95 -8.72 -19.77
C ALA A 49 1.60 -8.24 -21.18
N LYS A 50 1.17 -9.15 -22.07
CA LYS A 50 0.92 -8.90 -23.50
C LYS A 50 2.14 -8.27 -24.19
N CYS A 51 3.33 -8.79 -23.90
CA CYS A 51 4.57 -8.34 -24.51
C CYS A 51 5.29 -9.49 -25.24
N ASP A 52 6.18 -9.13 -26.16
CA ASP A 52 7.02 -10.10 -26.86
C ASP A 52 8.15 -10.59 -25.91
N PRO A 53 8.42 -11.91 -25.85
CA PRO A 53 9.48 -12.45 -24.99
C PRO A 53 10.91 -12.12 -25.46
N GLY A 54 11.07 -11.67 -26.70
CA GLY A 54 12.36 -11.34 -27.31
C GLY A 54 13.29 -12.56 -27.37
N ASP A 55 14.56 -12.33 -27.03
CA ASP A 55 15.60 -13.37 -27.05
C ASP A 55 15.62 -14.23 -25.77
N THR A 56 14.79 -13.92 -24.78
CA THR A 56 14.78 -14.68 -23.51
C THR A 56 13.99 -15.98 -23.71
N PRO A 57 14.57 -17.16 -23.37
CA PRO A 57 13.87 -18.43 -23.48
C PRO A 57 12.52 -18.43 -22.74
N ALA A 58 11.47 -18.96 -23.36
CA ALA A 58 10.12 -18.97 -22.78
C ALA A 58 10.02 -19.81 -21.50
N ASP A 59 10.92 -20.77 -21.30
CA ASP A 59 11.05 -21.61 -20.12
C ASP A 59 11.98 -21.02 -19.04
N ALA A 60 12.59 -19.84 -19.29
CA ALA A 60 13.39 -19.14 -18.30
C ALA A 60 12.56 -18.90 -17.04
N THR A 61 13.12 -19.26 -15.89
CA THR A 61 12.41 -19.18 -14.62
C THR A 61 12.19 -17.75 -14.17
N VAL A 62 10.98 -17.44 -13.70
CA VAL A 62 10.64 -16.18 -13.05
C VAL A 62 10.26 -16.41 -11.60
N ARG A 63 10.38 -15.36 -10.78
CA ARG A 63 9.92 -15.38 -9.39
C ARG A 63 9.05 -14.17 -9.09
N ARG A 64 7.95 -14.39 -8.37
CA ARG A 64 7.12 -13.30 -7.84
C ARG A 64 7.94 -12.49 -6.84
N LEU A 65 7.92 -11.17 -6.97
CA LEU A 65 8.51 -10.26 -6.01
C LEU A 65 7.47 -9.94 -4.94
N LEU A 66 7.67 -10.47 -3.75
CA LEU A 66 6.90 -10.12 -2.58
C LEU A 66 7.79 -9.26 -1.68
N SER A 67 7.35 -8.02 -1.41
CA SER A 67 8.01 -7.18 -0.42
C SER A 67 7.43 -7.47 0.96
N ALA A 68 8.28 -7.47 1.99
CA ALA A 68 7.79 -7.51 3.35
C ALA A 68 6.94 -6.25 3.62
N PRO A 69 5.79 -6.36 4.29
CA PRO A 69 5.00 -5.19 4.65
C PRO A 69 5.87 -4.23 5.48
N ARG A 70 5.93 -2.97 5.06
CA ARG A 70 6.65 -1.93 5.80
C ARG A 70 5.70 -1.24 6.75
N LEU A 71 6.02 -1.29 8.05
CA LEU A 71 5.33 -0.50 9.06
C LEU A 71 5.95 0.89 9.09
N MET A 72 5.23 1.88 8.56
CA MET A 72 5.57 3.29 8.72
C MET A 72 4.90 3.79 10.00
N LYS A 73 5.66 3.88 11.09
CA LYS A 73 5.19 4.50 12.34
C LYS A 73 6.05 5.72 12.64
N PRO A 74 5.47 6.89 12.94
CA PRO A 74 6.24 8.01 13.43
C PRO A 74 6.93 7.63 14.74
N THR A 75 8.19 8.00 14.87
CA THR A 75 9.05 7.62 15.99
C THR A 75 9.09 8.66 17.11
N SER A 76 8.57 9.86 16.83
CA SER A 76 8.53 10.98 17.79
C SER A 76 7.28 11.84 17.62
N ASP A 77 6.94 12.61 18.66
CA ASP A 77 5.84 13.58 18.61
C ASP A 77 6.12 14.71 17.62
N THR A 78 7.40 15.10 17.46
CA THR A 78 7.80 16.05 16.41
C THR A 78 7.50 15.51 15.01
N GLU A 79 7.73 14.22 14.78
CA GLU A 79 7.42 13.59 13.49
C GLU A 79 5.90 13.55 13.23
N TYR A 80 5.09 13.20 14.24
CA TYR A 80 3.63 13.31 14.16
C TYR A 80 3.17 14.73 13.82
N LYS A 81 3.72 15.74 14.52
CA LYS A 81 3.43 17.16 14.30
C LYS A 81 3.76 17.59 12.87
N ASN A 82 4.93 17.19 12.36
CA ASN A 82 5.39 17.55 11.01
C ASN A 82 4.56 16.90 9.91
N GLN A 83 4.06 15.68 10.14
CA GLN A 83 3.14 14.99 9.24
C GLN A 83 1.70 15.54 9.31
N GLY A 84 1.43 16.50 10.20
CA GLY A 84 0.11 17.11 10.36
C GLY A 84 -0.86 16.31 11.23
N PHE A 85 -0.38 15.29 11.95
CA PHE A 85 -1.19 14.55 12.91
C PHE A 85 -1.25 15.27 14.25
N SER A 86 -2.42 15.24 14.87
CA SER A 86 -2.60 15.59 16.28
C SER A 86 -2.46 14.34 17.14
N LYS A 87 -1.60 14.39 18.17
CA LYS A 87 -1.47 13.34 19.18
C LYS A 87 -1.91 13.89 20.53
N TYR A 88 -2.93 13.26 21.10
CA TYR A 88 -3.48 13.61 22.41
C TYR A 88 -3.07 12.58 23.45
N VAL A 89 -2.38 13.04 24.49
CA VAL A 89 -2.03 12.22 25.67
C VAL A 89 -3.05 12.52 26.75
N LYS A 90 -3.82 11.52 27.17
CA LYS A 90 -4.78 11.67 28.27
C LYS A 90 -4.03 12.08 29.54
N ARG A 91 -4.48 13.16 30.18
CA ARG A 91 -3.97 13.64 31.47
C ARG A 91 -4.94 13.35 32.59
N ASP A 92 -6.24 13.51 32.32
CA ASP A 92 -7.33 13.16 33.23
C ASP A 92 -8.59 12.76 32.43
N GLU A 93 -9.68 12.42 33.10
CA GLU A 93 -10.98 12.24 32.46
C GLU A 93 -11.44 13.53 31.77
N GLY A 94 -11.63 13.44 30.45
CA GLY A 94 -11.99 14.59 29.64
C GLY A 94 -10.85 15.60 29.39
N VAL A 95 -9.66 15.41 29.97
CA VAL A 95 -8.52 16.33 29.84
C VAL A 95 -7.38 15.64 29.10
N TYR A 96 -6.94 16.26 28.01
CA TYR A 96 -5.90 15.73 27.14
C TYR A 96 -4.84 16.80 26.83
N GLU A 97 -3.60 16.38 26.71
CA GLU A 97 -2.51 17.22 26.22
C GLU A 97 -2.25 16.95 24.74
N ASN A 98 -2.35 17.99 23.92
CA ASN A 98 -1.87 17.98 22.55
C ASN A 98 -0.34 18.13 22.53
N VAL A 99 0.38 17.00 22.54
CA VAL A 99 1.86 16.98 22.51
C VAL A 99 2.43 17.40 21.16
N THR A 100 1.57 17.55 20.16
CA THR A 100 1.87 18.03 18.80
C THR A 100 1.42 19.47 18.56
N ALA A 101 0.93 20.19 19.59
CA ALA A 101 0.41 21.55 19.45
C ALA A 101 1.40 22.47 18.72
N LYS A 102 0.91 23.20 17.72
CA LYS A 102 1.62 24.26 17.00
C LYS A 102 1.48 25.60 17.72
N ASP A 103 2.27 26.57 17.30
CA ASP A 103 2.23 27.91 17.87
C ASP A 103 0.83 28.50 17.64
N GLY A 104 0.20 28.98 18.72
CA GLY A 104 -1.18 29.48 18.71
C GLY A 104 -2.27 28.43 18.98
N GLU A 105 -1.94 27.14 19.05
CA GLU A 105 -2.87 26.09 19.46
C GLU A 105 -2.83 25.85 20.97
N SER A 106 -3.97 25.49 21.57
CA SER A 106 -4.00 25.09 22.97
C SER A 106 -3.29 23.74 23.16
N ARG A 107 -2.41 23.70 24.16
CA ARG A 107 -1.75 22.46 24.57
C ARG A 107 -2.67 21.56 25.40
N ILE A 108 -3.66 22.12 26.10
CA ILE A 108 -4.63 21.36 26.91
C ILE A 108 -6.01 21.48 26.27
N VAL A 109 -6.62 20.34 26.00
CA VAL A 109 -7.88 20.23 25.23
C VAL A 109 -8.83 19.20 25.84
N ASN A 110 -10.11 19.30 25.49
CA ASN A 110 -11.11 18.29 25.79
C ASN A 110 -11.01 17.09 24.83
N ARG A 111 -11.93 16.12 24.98
CA ARG A 111 -12.01 14.93 24.12
C ARG A 111 -12.19 15.24 22.63
N ASP A 112 -12.82 16.38 22.32
CA ASP A 112 -13.09 16.84 20.96
C ASP A 112 -11.91 17.65 20.37
N GLY A 113 -10.81 17.79 21.12
CA GLY A 113 -9.64 18.56 20.69
C GLY A 113 -9.82 20.07 20.79
N GLN A 114 -10.87 20.55 21.45
CA GLN A 114 -11.10 21.97 21.67
C GLN A 114 -10.40 22.43 22.95
N PRO A 115 -9.91 23.68 23.02
CA PRO A 115 -9.39 24.25 24.25
C PRO A 115 -10.40 24.08 25.39
N LEU A 116 -9.93 23.72 26.58
CA LEU A 116 -10.77 23.79 27.77
C LEU A 116 -11.20 25.25 27.96
N LYS A 117 -12.50 25.45 28.13
CA LYS A 117 -13.04 26.75 28.54
C LYS A 117 -12.93 26.80 30.06
N ASP A 118 -12.47 27.94 30.58
CA ASP A 118 -12.56 28.24 32.01
C ASP A 118 -14.03 28.24 32.49
#